data_AF-A0A177MLZ1-F1
#
_entry.id   AF-A0A177MLZ1-F1
#
_cell.length_a   1.000
_cell.length_b   1.000
_cell.length_c   1.000
_cell.angle_alpha   90.00
_cell.angle_beta   90.00
_cell.angle_gamma   90.00
#
_symmetry.space_group_name_H-M   'P 1'
#
loop_
_entity.id
_entity.type
_entity.pdbx_description
1 polymer ?
#
loop_
_entity_poly.entity_id
_entity_poly.type
_entity_poly.pdbx_seq_one_letter_code
_entity_poly.pdbx_strand_id
1 'polypeptide(L)'
;MKKNQIRSLQTGMTLIEIMIALLLGAFLLGGVIKIFVNAKQTYGMQEGLSRLQENSRYALEILSKDLRLSGFQGCISVTALTPTNTATTAITSPYAAPAISSPTPATILVGYNGSEASPATTTWSPTLPVALSVLATPVTPGSDVITVVYGESCGGYLSQNMTSSTDDIHITSPNTCGIADGDPVLISSCTNADLFRATTGTTSTLIKHNAVSLPATCASPPCYKTTAEVFTYRAYSYFIRPGASGEPALWRYDNTKAASSSNPVEILDGIENLQILYGEDTDADGVANQYKTAANVTDITAVASVRISILARTSENLASQTLTYDYNGATGINPGDRRIRRVFNATLAVRNRLQ
;
A
#
# COMPACT_ATOMS: atom_id res chain seq x y z
N MET A 1 -72.73 44.42 -30.86
CA MET A 1 -71.35 44.48 -30.32
C MET A 1 -70.38 44.11 -31.44
N LYS A 2 -69.71 45.08 -32.07
CA LYS A 2 -68.68 44.82 -33.11
C LYS A 2 -67.33 44.56 -32.42
N LYS A 3 -66.74 43.38 -32.63
CA LYS A 3 -65.36 43.05 -32.21
C LYS A 3 -64.37 43.82 -33.09
N ASN A 4 -63.60 44.74 -32.50
CA ASN A 4 -62.44 45.33 -33.15
C ASN A 4 -61.34 44.27 -33.27
N GLN A 5 -61.13 43.74 -34.47
CA GLN A 5 -59.93 42.98 -34.77
C GLN A 5 -58.80 43.95 -35.12
N ILE A 6 -57.84 44.08 -34.23
CA ILE A 6 -56.56 44.77 -34.48
C ILE A 6 -55.80 43.90 -35.50
N ARG A 7 -55.80 44.29 -36.77
CA ARG A 7 -54.92 43.68 -37.78
C ARG A 7 -53.50 44.16 -37.51
N SER A 8 -52.63 43.29 -36.99
CA SER A 8 -51.20 43.59 -36.94
C SER A 8 -50.66 43.64 -38.37
N LEU A 9 -50.16 44.80 -38.78
CA LEU A 9 -49.44 44.94 -40.05
C LEU A 9 -48.13 44.16 -39.94
N GLN A 10 -48.01 43.09 -40.71
CA GLN A 10 -46.78 42.32 -40.82
C GLN A 10 -45.82 43.12 -41.74
N THR A 11 -44.87 43.84 -41.15
CA THR A 11 -43.78 44.46 -41.88
C THR A 11 -42.84 43.35 -42.35
N GLY A 12 -42.66 43.20 -43.67
CA GLY A 12 -41.77 42.19 -44.25
C GLY A 12 -40.32 42.42 -43.80
N MET A 13 -39.59 41.33 -43.54
CA MET A 13 -38.18 41.37 -43.15
C MET A 13 -37.29 41.61 -44.37
N THR A 14 -36.33 42.52 -44.26
CA THR A 14 -35.32 42.74 -45.30
C THR A 14 -34.23 41.67 -45.23
N LEU A 15 -33.60 41.36 -46.37
CA LEU A 15 -32.47 40.41 -46.42
C LEU A 15 -31.34 40.84 -45.46
N ILE A 16 -31.14 42.15 -45.32
CA ILE A 16 -30.10 42.73 -44.45
C ILE A 16 -30.40 42.50 -42.96
N GLU A 17 -31.66 42.59 -42.53
CA GLU A 17 -32.06 42.29 -41.15
C GLU A 17 -31.83 40.82 -40.80
N ILE A 18 -32.10 39.90 -41.73
CA ILE A 18 -31.82 38.48 -41.53
C ILE A 18 -30.31 38.22 -41.41
N MET A 19 -29.49 38.87 -42.24
CA MET A 19 -28.04 38.75 -42.15
C MET A 19 -27.48 39.27 -40.82
N ILE A 20 -27.98 40.42 -40.35
CA ILE A 20 -27.58 40.99 -39.07
C ILE A 20 -28.05 40.11 -37.90
N ALA A 21 -29.30 39.63 -37.94
CA ALA A 21 -29.85 38.76 -36.90
C ALA A 21 -29.07 37.44 -36.79
N LEU A 22 -28.70 36.83 -37.92
CA LEU A 22 -27.88 35.62 -37.96
C LEU A 22 -26.47 35.86 -37.43
N LEU A 23 -25.85 36.99 -37.81
CA LEU A 23 -24.51 37.37 -37.33
C LEU A 23 -24.51 37.52 -35.80
N LEU A 24 -25.48 38.27 -35.25
CA LEU A 24 -25.60 38.49 -33.81
C LEU A 24 -25.95 37.19 -33.08
N GLY A 25 -26.85 36.37 -33.63
CA GLY A 25 -27.19 35.06 -33.09
C GLY A 25 -25.98 34.13 -33.01
N ALA A 26 -25.18 34.06 -34.09
CA ALA A 26 -23.96 33.27 -34.14
C ALA A 26 -22.90 33.77 -33.14
N PHE A 27 -22.75 35.09 -33.00
CA PHE A 27 -21.82 35.69 -32.04
C PHE A 27 -22.20 35.35 -30.59
N LEU A 28 -23.48 35.53 -30.22
CA LEU A 28 -23.98 35.19 -28.88
C LEU A 28 -23.84 33.70 -28.58
N LEU A 29 -24.22 32.83 -29.53
CA LEU A 29 -24.10 31.39 -29.38
C LEU A 29 -22.62 30.96 -29.23
N GLY A 30 -21.72 31.55 -30.01
CA GLY A 30 -20.27 31.34 -29.89
C GLY A 30 -19.74 31.69 -28.50
N GLY A 31 -20.19 32.81 -27.93
CA GLY A 31 -19.86 33.21 -26.56
C GLY A 31 -20.34 32.21 -25.51
N VAL A 32 -21.60 31.76 -25.60
CA VAL A 32 -22.18 30.77 -24.67
C VAL A 32 -21.46 29.42 -24.76
N ILE A 33 -21.15 28.95 -25.97
CA ILE A 33 -20.39 27.71 -26.17
C ILE A 33 -19.00 27.81 -25.53
N LYS A 34 -18.31 28.95 -25.68
CA LYS A 34 -17.01 29.18 -25.05
C LYS A 34 -17.08 29.14 -23.53
N ILE A 35 -18.08 29.79 -22.93
CA ILE A 35 -18.30 29.75 -21.48
C ILE A 35 -18.55 28.31 -21.03
N PHE A 36 -19.39 27.57 -21.75
CA PHE A 36 -19.71 26.18 -21.41
C PHE A 36 -18.48 25.25 -21.50
N VAL A 37 -17.66 25.38 -22.54
CA VAL A 37 -16.42 24.60 -22.70
C VAL A 37 -15.43 24.91 -21.58
N ASN A 38 -15.22 26.19 -21.28
CA ASN A 38 -14.34 26.62 -20.19
C ASN A 38 -14.83 26.12 -18.82
N ALA A 39 -16.15 26.18 -18.59
CA ALA A 39 -16.76 25.65 -17.37
C ALA A 39 -16.53 24.14 -17.27
N LYS A 40 -16.81 23.37 -18.33
CA LYS A 40 -16.59 21.91 -18.35
C LYS A 40 -15.12 21.54 -18.10
N GLN A 41 -14.18 22.25 -18.72
CA GLN A 41 -12.75 22.06 -18.48
C GLN A 41 -12.38 22.34 -17.01
N THR A 42 -12.92 23.43 -16.45
CA THR A 42 -12.69 23.80 -15.05
C THR A 42 -13.25 22.75 -14.10
N TYR A 43 -14.46 22.25 -14.34
CA TYR A 43 -15.05 21.18 -13.54
C TYR A 43 -14.24 19.87 -13.62
N GLY A 44 -13.81 19.48 -14.82
CA GLY A 44 -12.95 18.30 -14.99
C GLY A 44 -11.62 18.43 -14.24
N MET A 45 -11.02 19.63 -14.26
CA MET A 45 -9.80 19.92 -13.51
C MET A 45 -10.03 19.85 -12.00
N GLN A 46 -11.11 20.44 -11.49
CA GLN A 46 -11.44 20.41 -10.06
C GLN A 46 -11.68 18.98 -9.56
N GLU A 47 -12.48 18.20 -10.29
CA GLU A 47 -12.75 16.80 -9.95
C GLU A 47 -11.48 15.95 -10.00
N GLY A 48 -10.68 16.07 -11.06
CA GLY A 48 -9.43 15.33 -11.20
C GLY A 48 -8.42 15.65 -10.09
N LEU A 49 -8.32 16.92 -9.68
CA LEU A 49 -7.48 17.33 -8.56
C LEU A 49 -8.01 16.84 -7.21
N SER A 50 -9.34 16.77 -7.03
CA SER A 50 -9.96 16.22 -5.83
C SER A 50 -9.63 14.74 -5.68
N ARG A 51 -9.87 13.94 -6.74
CA ARG A 51 -9.55 12.51 -6.77
C ARG A 51 -8.07 12.25 -6.54
N LEU A 52 -7.20 13.02 -7.20
CA LEU A 52 -5.75 12.89 -7.03
C LEU A 52 -5.35 13.09 -5.56
N GLN A 53 -5.90 14.10 -4.88
CA GLN A 53 -5.59 14.37 -3.47
C GLN A 53 -6.15 13.29 -2.53
N GLU A 54 -7.38 12.84 -2.78
CA GLU A 54 -8.02 11.78 -2.00
C GLU A 54 -7.26 10.46 -2.11
N ASN A 55 -6.97 10.02 -3.34
CA ASN A 55 -6.21 8.82 -3.64
C ASN A 55 -4.81 8.86 -3.01
N SER A 56 -4.13 10.01 -3.10
CA SER A 56 -2.80 10.18 -2.50
C SER A 56 -2.83 10.13 -0.98
N ARG A 57 -3.85 10.75 -0.35
CA ARG A 57 -4.02 10.70 1.11
C ARG A 57 -4.28 9.26 1.58
N TYR A 58 -5.14 8.53 0.88
CA TYR A 58 -5.43 7.14 1.19
C TYR A 58 -4.22 6.22 1.00
N ALA A 59 -3.44 6.42 -0.08
CA ALA A 59 -2.17 5.71 -0.30
C ALA A 59 -1.20 5.90 0.87
N LEU A 60 -0.95 7.16 1.26
CA LEU A 60 -0.05 7.45 2.36
C LEU A 60 -0.57 6.94 3.70
N GLU A 61 -1.89 6.95 3.93
CA GLU A 61 -2.49 6.44 5.16
C GLU A 61 -2.25 4.94 5.34
N ILE A 62 -2.53 4.13 4.31
CA ILE A 62 -2.31 2.68 4.35
C ILE A 62 -0.83 2.36 4.52
N LEU A 63 0.04 2.96 3.70
CA LEU A 63 1.48 2.75 3.78
C LEU A 63 2.02 3.14 5.17
N SER A 64 1.59 4.30 5.68
CA SER A 64 2.01 4.79 6.99
C SER A 64 1.54 3.91 8.14
N LYS A 65 0.30 3.40 8.08
CA LYS A 65 -0.26 2.51 9.11
C LYS A 65 0.60 1.26 9.24
N ASP A 66 0.86 0.58 8.14
CA ASP A 66 1.60 -0.68 8.15
C ASP A 66 3.07 -0.48 8.50
N LEU A 67 3.70 0.58 7.97
CA LEU A 67 5.11 0.89 8.29
C LEU A 67 5.33 1.25 9.75
N ARG A 68 4.35 1.91 10.40
CA ARG A 68 4.41 2.16 11.85
C ARG A 68 4.32 0.88 12.68
N LEU A 69 3.66 -0.15 12.15
CA LEU A 69 3.55 -1.46 12.79
C LEU A 69 4.74 -2.37 12.48
N SER A 70 5.64 -2.01 11.56
CA SER A 70 6.80 -2.82 11.19
C SER A 70 7.52 -3.36 12.42
N GLY A 71 7.66 -4.69 12.50
CA GLY A 71 8.30 -5.42 13.60
C GLY A 71 7.49 -5.52 14.89
N PHE A 72 6.25 -5.04 14.93
CA PHE A 72 5.40 -5.18 16.10
C PHE A 72 5.04 -6.64 16.32
N GLN A 73 5.19 -7.13 17.56
CA GLN A 73 4.94 -8.52 17.92
C GLN A 73 4.49 -8.66 19.38
N GLY A 74 3.79 -7.65 19.90
CA GLY A 74 3.44 -7.56 21.32
C GLY A 74 4.51 -6.82 22.13
N CYS A 75 4.81 -7.30 23.34
CA CYS A 75 5.71 -6.62 24.28
C CYS A 75 7.20 -7.03 24.19
N ILE A 76 7.56 -7.95 23.30
CA ILE A 76 8.94 -8.42 23.11
C ILE A 76 9.59 -7.75 21.89
N SER A 77 10.83 -7.26 22.05
CA SER A 77 11.58 -6.67 20.94
C SER A 77 11.95 -7.72 19.88
N VAL A 78 11.98 -7.33 18.61
CA VAL A 78 12.34 -8.23 17.49
C VAL A 78 13.77 -8.78 17.63
N THR A 79 14.64 -8.10 18.37
CA THR A 79 16.01 -8.54 18.69
C THR A 79 16.06 -9.65 19.74
N ALA A 80 15.02 -9.79 20.57
CA ALA A 80 14.95 -10.76 21.66
C ALA A 80 14.36 -12.12 21.24
N LEU A 81 13.94 -12.25 19.97
CA LEU A 81 13.55 -13.54 19.39
C LEU A 81 14.79 -14.38 19.09
N THR A 82 14.94 -15.54 19.74
CA THR A 82 15.84 -16.58 19.23
C THR A 82 15.15 -17.30 18.06
N PRO A 83 15.60 -17.11 16.80
CA PRO A 83 14.89 -17.60 15.63
C PRO A 83 15.02 -19.12 15.56
N THR A 84 13.94 -19.83 15.88
CA THR A 84 13.92 -21.30 15.65
C THR A 84 12.68 -21.77 14.90
N ASN A 85 11.67 -20.91 14.69
CA ASN A 85 10.48 -21.28 13.96
C ASN A 85 10.54 -20.75 12.54
N THR A 86 10.77 -21.65 11.58
CA THR A 86 10.27 -21.44 10.23
C THR A 86 8.91 -22.12 10.19
N ALA A 87 7.85 -21.36 9.99
CA ALA A 87 6.54 -21.93 9.73
C ALA A 87 6.54 -22.49 8.30
N THR A 88 7.18 -23.65 8.11
CA THR A 88 7.14 -24.38 6.85
C THR A 88 5.84 -25.15 6.79
N THR A 89 4.99 -24.82 5.82
CA THR A 89 4.05 -25.82 5.31
C THR A 89 4.88 -26.85 4.56
N ALA A 90 5.15 -28.01 5.17
CA ALA A 90 5.42 -29.21 4.40
C ALA A 90 4.11 -29.62 3.70
N ILE A 91 3.68 -28.83 2.71
CA ILE A 91 2.57 -29.16 1.83
C ILE A 91 3.19 -29.31 0.45
N THR A 92 3.23 -30.55 -0.04
CA THR A 92 3.71 -30.94 -1.36
C THR A 92 2.72 -30.54 -2.45
N SER A 93 2.45 -29.24 -2.58
CA SER A 93 1.60 -28.68 -3.64
C SER A 93 2.32 -27.49 -4.28
N PRO A 94 2.26 -27.32 -5.62
CA PRO A 94 2.77 -26.13 -6.30
C PRO A 94 2.05 -24.83 -5.89
N TYR A 95 0.98 -24.93 -5.10
CA TYR A 95 0.24 -23.81 -4.48
C TYR A 95 0.33 -23.80 -2.95
N ALA A 96 1.35 -24.44 -2.37
CA ALA A 96 1.60 -24.35 -0.94
C ALA A 96 1.83 -22.89 -0.54
N ALA A 97 1.26 -22.49 0.60
CA ALA A 97 1.49 -21.16 1.15
C ALA A 97 3.01 -20.93 1.32
N PRO A 98 3.55 -19.73 1.04
CA PRO A 98 4.98 -19.47 1.15
C PRO A 98 5.51 -19.84 2.53
N ALA A 99 6.74 -20.33 2.62
CA ALA A 99 7.40 -20.46 3.91
C ALA A 99 7.52 -19.07 4.55
N ILE A 100 7.20 -18.98 5.84
CA ILE A 100 7.34 -17.74 6.59
C ILE A 100 8.40 -17.97 7.66
N SER A 101 9.38 -17.07 7.69
CA SER A 101 10.41 -17.01 8.72
C SER A 101 10.01 -16.06 9.85
N SER A 102 10.50 -16.35 11.05
CA SER A 102 10.36 -15.45 12.19
C SER A 102 10.92 -14.06 11.84
N PRO A 103 10.27 -12.97 12.27
CA PRO A 103 10.75 -11.62 12.01
C PRO A 103 12.10 -11.40 12.71
N THR A 104 13.02 -10.76 12.01
CA THR A 104 14.33 -10.35 12.53
C THR A 104 14.50 -8.85 12.29
N PRO A 105 15.42 -8.16 12.98
CA PRO A 105 15.73 -6.77 12.67
C PRO A 105 15.95 -6.52 11.17
N ALA A 106 16.53 -7.48 10.43
CA ALA A 106 16.79 -7.38 9.01
C ALA A 106 15.58 -7.64 8.10
N THR A 107 14.54 -8.33 8.57
CA THR A 107 13.41 -8.78 7.73
C THR A 107 12.09 -8.06 7.99
N ILE A 108 11.99 -7.28 9.09
CA ILE A 108 10.75 -6.55 9.42
C ILE A 108 10.40 -5.41 8.47
N LEU A 109 11.42 -4.90 7.77
CA LEU A 109 11.31 -3.79 6.83
C LEU A 109 12.40 -3.92 5.78
N VAL A 110 12.03 -4.29 4.56
CA VAL A 110 12.95 -4.55 3.45
C VAL A 110 12.51 -3.78 2.22
N GLY A 111 13.36 -2.88 1.75
CA GLY A 111 13.13 -2.08 0.56
C GLY A 111 13.90 -2.64 -0.61
N TYR A 112 13.39 -2.43 -1.81
CA TYR A 112 14.03 -2.81 -3.05
C TYR A 112 14.02 -1.58 -3.95
N ASN A 113 15.19 -1.01 -4.21
CA ASN A 113 15.30 0.21 -4.98
C ASN A 113 15.24 -0.09 -6.47
N GLY A 114 14.30 0.54 -7.20
CA GLY A 114 14.02 0.29 -8.61
C GLY A 114 14.91 1.05 -9.60
N SER A 115 15.98 1.69 -9.14
CA SER A 115 16.92 2.53 -9.91
C SER A 115 16.25 3.65 -10.72
N GLU A 116 16.10 4.80 -10.08
CA GLU A 116 15.44 5.98 -10.65
C GLU A 116 16.11 6.58 -11.88
N ALA A 117 17.42 6.35 -12.01
CA ALA A 117 18.23 6.86 -13.11
C ALA A 117 17.99 6.12 -14.44
N SER A 118 17.20 5.03 -14.44
CA SER A 118 16.94 4.23 -15.64
C SER A 118 15.54 3.59 -15.61
N PRO A 119 14.48 4.32 -16.01
CA PRO A 119 13.11 3.81 -16.06
C PRO A 119 12.90 2.65 -17.05
N ALA A 120 13.94 2.19 -17.75
CA ALA A 120 13.90 1.04 -18.66
C ALA A 120 14.53 -0.24 -18.08
N THR A 121 15.24 -0.17 -16.94
CA THR A 121 15.88 -1.36 -16.35
C THR A 121 14.95 -2.03 -15.35
N THR A 122 14.63 -3.30 -15.58
CA THR A 122 13.83 -4.16 -14.71
C THR A 122 14.66 -4.74 -13.55
N THR A 123 15.53 -3.92 -12.96
CA THR A 123 16.48 -4.35 -11.94
C THR A 123 16.22 -3.62 -10.63
N TRP A 124 16.08 -4.37 -9.56
CA TRP A 124 15.99 -3.84 -8.21
C TRP A 124 17.23 -4.22 -7.40
N SER A 125 17.63 -3.32 -6.50
CA SER A 125 18.69 -3.56 -5.53
C SER A 125 18.19 -3.26 -4.09
N PRO A 126 18.21 -4.26 -3.18
CA PRO A 126 18.46 -5.69 -3.42
C PRO A 126 17.51 -6.30 -4.47
N THR A 127 17.82 -7.51 -4.95
CA THR A 127 16.96 -8.21 -5.94
C THR A 127 15.58 -8.50 -5.35
N LEU A 128 14.52 -8.30 -6.14
CA LEU A 128 13.17 -8.60 -5.70
C LEU A 128 13.01 -10.07 -5.30
N PRO A 129 12.14 -10.37 -4.32
CA PRO A 129 11.73 -11.75 -4.03
C PRO A 129 11.15 -12.41 -5.27
N VAL A 130 11.36 -13.72 -5.42
CA VAL A 130 10.89 -14.49 -6.60
C VAL A 130 9.39 -14.31 -6.85
N ALA A 131 8.60 -14.22 -5.78
CA ALA A 131 7.15 -14.04 -5.85
C ALA A 131 6.75 -12.74 -6.56
N LEU A 132 7.55 -11.67 -6.45
CA LEU A 132 7.30 -10.40 -7.13
C LEU A 132 7.95 -10.36 -8.53
N SER A 133 9.09 -11.02 -8.72
CA SER A 133 9.80 -11.02 -10.00
C SER A 133 9.12 -11.86 -11.09
N VAL A 134 8.25 -12.80 -10.72
CA VAL A 134 7.53 -13.68 -11.66
C VAL A 134 6.06 -13.30 -11.86
N LEU A 135 5.63 -12.13 -11.37
CA LEU A 135 4.27 -11.65 -11.59
C LEU A 135 3.99 -11.47 -13.09
N ALA A 136 2.82 -11.94 -13.55
CA ALA A 136 2.41 -11.82 -14.95
C ALA A 136 2.40 -10.36 -15.45
N THR A 137 1.96 -9.45 -14.58
CA THR A 137 2.17 -8.01 -14.76
C THR A 137 3.28 -7.57 -13.81
N PRO A 138 4.47 -7.20 -14.34
CA PRO A 138 5.62 -6.88 -13.52
C PRO A 138 5.43 -5.57 -12.76
N VAL A 139 6.26 -5.38 -11.73
CA VAL A 139 6.41 -4.09 -11.05
C VAL A 139 6.89 -3.05 -12.05
N THR A 140 6.35 -1.83 -11.97
CA THR A 140 6.77 -0.69 -12.79
C THR A 140 8.25 -0.38 -12.54
N PRO A 141 9.13 -0.47 -13.56
CA PRO A 141 10.53 -0.09 -13.43
C PRO A 141 10.72 1.36 -12.96
N GLY A 142 11.80 1.64 -12.23
CA GLY A 142 12.03 2.95 -11.63
C GLY A 142 11.12 3.27 -10.45
N SER A 143 10.23 2.38 -10.01
CA SER A 143 9.51 2.48 -8.72
C SER A 143 10.11 1.50 -7.71
N ASP A 144 10.19 1.93 -6.47
CA ASP A 144 10.62 1.11 -5.34
C ASP A 144 9.53 0.14 -4.89
N VAL A 145 9.97 -0.91 -4.20
CA VAL A 145 9.11 -1.86 -3.49
C VAL A 145 9.47 -1.85 -2.01
N ILE A 146 8.48 -1.98 -1.14
CA ILE A 146 8.70 -2.11 0.31
C ILE A 146 7.91 -3.27 0.87
N THR A 147 8.63 -4.16 1.55
CA THR A 147 8.07 -5.25 2.34
C THR A 147 8.10 -4.88 3.81
N VAL A 148 6.95 -5.04 4.47
CA VAL A 148 6.78 -4.79 5.90
C VAL A 148 6.15 -6.01 6.56
N VAL A 149 6.66 -6.37 7.74
CA VAL A 149 6.20 -7.53 8.51
C VAL A 149 5.84 -7.09 9.92
N TYR A 150 4.70 -7.59 10.43
CA TYR A 150 4.23 -7.30 11.79
C TYR A 150 3.15 -8.29 12.23
N GLY A 151 2.97 -8.43 13.53
CA GLY A 151 1.79 -9.05 14.14
C GLY A 151 0.68 -8.01 14.31
N GLU A 152 -0.50 -8.28 13.77
CA GLU A 152 -1.68 -7.44 13.94
C GLU A 152 -2.52 -7.99 15.10
N SER A 153 -2.68 -7.17 16.15
CA SER A 153 -3.48 -7.51 17.33
C SER A 153 -4.94 -7.70 16.92
N CYS A 154 -5.55 -8.72 17.49
CA CYS A 154 -6.94 -9.08 17.23
C CYS A 154 -7.71 -9.42 18.51
N GLY A 155 -7.15 -9.09 19.68
CA GLY A 155 -7.73 -9.37 21.00
C GLY A 155 -7.74 -10.86 21.37
N GLY A 156 -6.90 -11.68 20.75
CA GLY A 156 -6.82 -13.12 20.95
C GLY A 156 -5.99 -13.52 22.17
N TYR A 157 -6.40 -13.10 23.38
CA TYR A 157 -5.72 -13.51 24.61
C TYR A 157 -5.98 -14.99 24.92
N LEU A 158 -4.98 -15.66 25.49
CA LEU A 158 -5.13 -17.05 25.91
C LEU A 158 -6.17 -17.17 27.04
N SER A 159 -7.14 -18.07 26.89
CA SER A 159 -8.14 -18.36 27.93
C SER A 159 -7.65 -19.37 28.96
N GLN A 160 -6.60 -20.13 28.63
CA GLN A 160 -5.89 -21.03 29.55
C GLN A 160 -4.40 -21.10 29.20
N ASN A 161 -3.58 -21.57 30.13
CA ASN A 161 -2.14 -21.74 29.91
C ASN A 161 -1.88 -22.87 28.89
N MET A 162 -0.88 -22.69 28.04
CA MET A 162 -0.27 -23.77 27.28
C MET A 162 0.84 -24.39 28.13
N THR A 163 0.67 -25.65 28.50
CA THR A 163 1.62 -26.40 29.35
C THR A 163 2.65 -27.19 28.54
N SER A 164 2.29 -27.60 27.33
CA SER A 164 3.14 -28.34 26.39
C SER A 164 3.18 -27.66 25.02
N SER A 165 4.21 -27.96 24.22
CA SER A 165 4.34 -27.49 22.83
C SER A 165 3.35 -28.15 21.88
N THR A 166 2.58 -29.10 22.38
CA THR A 166 1.53 -29.83 21.65
C THR A 166 0.12 -29.40 22.05
N ASP A 167 -0.01 -28.53 23.05
CA ASP A 167 -1.31 -28.07 23.51
C ASP A 167 -1.94 -27.18 22.44
N ASP A 168 -3.22 -27.38 22.17
CA ASP A 168 -3.95 -26.42 21.35
C ASP A 168 -4.02 -25.06 22.05
N ILE A 169 -4.11 -24.00 21.25
CA ILE A 169 -4.14 -22.63 21.77
C ILE A 169 -5.59 -22.20 21.92
N HIS A 170 -6.06 -22.08 23.14
CA HIS A 170 -7.41 -21.58 23.42
C HIS A 170 -7.37 -20.08 23.64
N ILE A 171 -8.23 -19.35 22.92
CA ILE A 171 -8.32 -17.88 23.04
C ILE A 171 -9.70 -17.44 23.54
N THR A 172 -9.75 -16.28 24.20
CA THR A 172 -10.98 -15.72 24.75
C THR A 172 -11.94 -15.24 23.66
N SER A 173 -13.24 -15.26 23.98
CA SER A 173 -14.29 -14.59 23.20
C SER A 173 -14.83 -13.41 24.00
N PRO A 174 -15.17 -12.28 23.35
CA PRO A 174 -15.08 -12.01 21.91
C PRO A 174 -13.64 -11.69 21.47
N ASN A 175 -13.30 -12.04 20.23
CA ASN A 175 -12.07 -11.64 19.54
C ASN A 175 -12.36 -11.39 18.04
N THR A 176 -11.43 -10.74 17.34
CA THR A 176 -11.55 -10.45 15.90
C THR A 176 -10.49 -11.17 15.07
N CYS A 177 -9.89 -12.24 15.58
CA CYS A 177 -8.73 -12.87 14.96
C CYS A 177 -9.06 -13.57 13.65
N GLY A 178 -10.24 -14.21 13.57
CA GLY A 178 -10.71 -14.85 12.34
C GLY A 178 -9.74 -15.86 11.73
N ILE A 179 -8.87 -16.46 12.54
CA ILE A 179 -7.79 -17.36 12.10
C ILE A 179 -8.40 -18.62 11.49
N ALA A 180 -8.01 -18.93 10.26
CA ALA A 180 -8.41 -20.12 9.53
C ALA A 180 -7.24 -21.10 9.35
N ASP A 181 -7.55 -22.30 8.85
CA ASP A 181 -6.54 -23.29 8.48
C ASP A 181 -5.53 -22.69 7.48
N GLY A 182 -4.25 -22.89 7.76
CA GLY A 182 -3.14 -22.38 6.98
C GLY A 182 -2.73 -20.94 7.31
N ASP A 183 -3.52 -20.16 8.05
CA ASP A 183 -3.14 -18.78 8.37
C ASP A 183 -1.91 -18.74 9.28
N PRO A 184 -0.97 -17.80 9.05
CA PRO A 184 0.15 -17.62 9.94
C PRO A 184 -0.28 -16.88 11.20
N VAL A 185 0.20 -17.38 12.31
CA VAL A 185 -0.17 -16.92 13.64
C VAL A 185 1.10 -16.68 14.43
N LEU A 186 1.16 -15.50 15.04
CA LEU A 186 2.20 -15.16 15.99
C LEU A 186 1.57 -15.23 17.39
N ILE A 187 2.08 -16.09 18.26
CA ILE A 187 1.76 -16.04 19.70
C ILE A 187 2.90 -15.32 20.41
N SER A 188 2.57 -14.41 21.31
CA SER A 188 3.58 -13.61 21.99
C SER A 188 3.22 -13.31 23.44
N SER A 189 4.26 -13.24 24.25
CA SER A 189 4.30 -12.77 25.64
C SER A 189 5.49 -11.81 25.77
N CYS A 190 5.73 -11.28 26.97
CA CYS A 190 6.87 -10.36 27.15
C CYS A 190 8.22 -11.07 27.28
N THR A 191 8.26 -12.40 27.19
CA THR A 191 9.47 -13.21 27.30
C THR A 191 9.71 -14.11 26.10
N ASN A 192 8.64 -14.59 25.46
CA ASN A 192 8.70 -15.52 24.33
C ASN A 192 7.72 -15.06 23.25
N ALA A 193 8.06 -15.32 21.99
CA ALA A 193 7.14 -15.21 20.88
C ALA A 193 7.46 -16.24 19.78
N ASP A 194 6.42 -16.83 19.21
CA ASP A 194 6.52 -17.94 18.26
C ASP A 194 5.61 -17.73 17.07
N LEU A 195 6.11 -18.12 15.90
CA LEU A 195 5.42 -18.02 14.63
C LEU A 195 5.14 -19.42 14.10
N PHE A 196 3.88 -19.71 13.85
CA PHE A 196 3.42 -20.99 13.32
C PHE A 196 2.30 -20.76 12.31
N ARG A 197 1.78 -21.85 11.73
CA ARG A 197 0.55 -21.81 10.93
C ARG A 197 -0.54 -22.61 11.64
N ALA A 198 -1.72 -22.02 11.68
CA ALA A 198 -2.91 -22.73 12.11
C ALA A 198 -3.17 -23.93 11.20
N THR A 199 -3.69 -25.01 11.77
CA THR A 199 -4.01 -26.24 11.03
C THR A 199 -5.52 -26.52 11.07
N THR A 200 -5.93 -27.53 10.29
CA THR A 200 -7.30 -28.01 10.21
C THR A 200 -7.89 -28.28 11.60
N GLY A 201 -9.14 -27.89 11.81
CA GLY A 201 -9.84 -27.99 13.11
C GLY A 201 -9.75 -26.72 13.97
N THR A 202 -9.07 -25.68 13.49
CA THR A 202 -9.12 -24.33 14.09
C THR A 202 -10.56 -23.77 14.05
N THR A 203 -10.97 -23.13 15.14
CA THR A 203 -12.26 -22.46 15.33
C THR A 203 -12.04 -21.05 15.91
N SER A 204 -13.11 -20.30 16.18
CA SER A 204 -13.01 -18.93 16.71
C SER A 204 -12.38 -18.80 18.11
N THR A 205 -12.29 -19.89 18.88
CA THR A 205 -11.73 -19.89 20.25
C THR A 205 -10.67 -20.97 20.48
N LEU A 206 -10.32 -21.73 19.44
CA LEU A 206 -9.37 -22.83 19.50
C LEU A 206 -8.52 -22.80 18.24
N ILE A 207 -7.21 -22.62 18.36
CA ILE A 207 -6.26 -22.65 17.25
C ILE A 207 -5.47 -23.95 17.35
N LYS A 208 -5.61 -24.77 16.31
CA LYS A 208 -4.82 -25.99 16.11
C LYS A 208 -3.51 -25.63 15.45
N HIS A 209 -2.42 -26.32 15.79
CA HIS A 209 -1.14 -26.21 15.09
C HIS A 209 -0.41 -27.55 15.09
N ASN A 210 0.63 -27.69 14.27
CA ASN A 210 1.50 -28.86 14.35
C ASN A 210 2.56 -28.66 15.45
N ALA A 211 2.95 -29.75 16.13
CA ALA A 211 3.95 -29.72 17.21
C ALA A 211 5.36 -29.30 16.75
N VAL A 212 5.59 -29.19 15.44
CA VAL A 212 6.91 -28.94 14.82
C VAL A 212 7.19 -27.43 14.66
N SER A 213 6.18 -26.57 14.77
CA SER A 213 6.27 -25.13 14.44
C SER A 213 6.28 -24.17 15.63
N LEU A 214 6.05 -24.65 16.86
CA LEU A 214 6.40 -23.92 18.08
C LEU A 214 7.76 -24.47 18.56
N PRO A 215 8.72 -23.63 18.95
CA PRO A 215 10.08 -24.05 19.19
C PRO A 215 10.19 -24.78 20.53
N ALA A 216 11.40 -25.27 20.77
CA ALA A 216 11.86 -25.91 22.01
C ALA A 216 11.76 -25.05 23.29
N THR A 217 11.07 -23.89 23.29
CA THR A 217 10.86 -22.98 24.44
C THR A 217 9.89 -23.54 25.49
N CYS A 218 9.19 -24.63 25.20
CA CYS A 218 8.51 -25.44 26.21
C CYS A 218 9.46 -26.25 27.13
N ALA A 219 10.76 -25.92 27.18
CA ALA A 219 11.70 -26.53 28.11
C ALA A 219 11.33 -26.29 29.59
N SER A 220 10.51 -25.27 29.90
CA SER A 220 9.99 -25.00 31.26
C SER A 220 8.51 -24.58 31.21
N PRO A 221 7.57 -25.52 31.41
CA PRO A 221 6.13 -25.23 31.44
C PRO A 221 5.72 -24.18 32.49
N PRO A 222 4.66 -23.38 32.23
CA PRO A 222 3.88 -23.32 31.00
C PRO A 222 4.61 -22.52 29.91
N CYS A 223 4.51 -22.98 28.67
CA CYS A 223 5.12 -22.34 27.49
C CYS A 223 4.55 -20.93 27.27
N TYR A 224 3.23 -20.81 27.41
CA TYR A 224 2.50 -19.54 27.41
C TYR A 224 1.47 -19.51 28.53
N LYS A 225 1.36 -18.37 29.20
CA LYS A 225 0.34 -18.10 30.21
C LYS A 225 -0.84 -17.37 29.57
N THR A 226 -1.96 -17.23 30.29
CA THR A 226 -3.12 -16.43 29.87
C THR A 226 -2.82 -14.95 29.59
N THR A 227 -1.66 -14.45 30.00
CA THR A 227 -1.17 -13.10 29.65
C THR A 227 -0.63 -13.00 28.22
N ALA A 228 -0.46 -14.12 27.52
CA ALA A 228 -0.03 -14.15 26.14
C ALA A 228 -1.18 -13.78 25.19
N GLU A 229 -0.82 -13.18 24.07
CA GLU A 229 -1.74 -12.78 23.02
C GLU A 229 -1.36 -13.44 21.70
N VAL A 230 -2.39 -13.80 20.95
CA VAL A 230 -2.28 -14.23 19.57
C VAL A 230 -2.50 -13.03 18.65
N PHE A 231 -1.59 -12.88 17.68
CA PHE A 231 -1.60 -11.87 16.64
C PHE A 231 -1.75 -12.56 15.28
N THR A 232 -2.48 -11.92 14.38
CA THR A 232 -2.48 -12.32 12.97
C THR A 232 -1.18 -11.85 12.33
N TYR A 233 -0.39 -12.75 11.74
CA TYR A 233 0.89 -12.36 11.17
C TYR A 233 0.71 -11.77 9.76
N ARG A 234 1.25 -10.58 9.53
CA ARG A 234 1.16 -9.84 8.27
C ARG A 234 2.55 -9.67 7.67
N ALA A 235 2.64 -9.89 6.36
CA ALA A 235 3.84 -9.62 5.58
C ALA A 235 3.42 -9.05 4.22
N TYR A 236 3.44 -7.73 4.07
CA TYR A 236 2.93 -7.04 2.89
C TYR A 236 4.04 -6.40 2.07
N SER A 237 4.03 -6.62 0.76
CA SER A 237 4.85 -5.86 -0.18
C SER A 237 4.00 -4.85 -0.93
N TYR A 238 4.37 -3.59 -0.88
CA TYR A 238 3.75 -2.49 -1.63
C TYR A 238 4.61 -2.10 -2.82
N PHE A 239 3.97 -1.94 -3.98
CA PHE A 239 4.64 -1.63 -5.24
C PHE A 239 3.68 -1.02 -6.26
N ILE A 240 4.23 -0.43 -7.32
CA ILE A 240 3.44 0.15 -8.41
C ILE A 240 3.41 -0.80 -9.61
N ARG A 241 2.26 -0.95 -10.24
CA ARG A 241 2.09 -1.57 -11.57
C ARG A 241 0.80 -1.08 -12.22
N PRO A 242 0.55 -1.37 -13.52
CA PRO A 242 -0.74 -1.09 -14.13
C PRO A 242 -1.89 -1.76 -13.36
N GLY A 243 -2.92 -0.96 -13.06
CA GLY A 243 -4.20 -1.34 -12.49
C GLY A 243 -5.19 -1.87 -13.52
N ALA A 244 -6.37 -2.27 -13.08
CA ALA A 244 -7.45 -2.79 -13.92
C ALA A 244 -7.96 -1.75 -14.93
N SER A 245 -7.85 -0.46 -14.61
CA SER A 245 -8.18 0.66 -15.51
C SER A 245 -7.12 0.91 -16.59
N GLY A 246 -5.97 0.22 -16.55
CA GLY A 246 -4.79 0.49 -17.37
C GLY A 246 -3.94 1.65 -16.84
N GLU A 247 -4.35 2.27 -15.73
CA GLU A 247 -3.62 3.33 -15.07
C GLU A 247 -2.57 2.78 -14.08
N PRO A 248 -1.49 3.51 -13.80
CA PRO A 248 -0.61 3.16 -12.69
C PRO A 248 -1.37 3.15 -11.36
N ALA A 249 -1.18 2.08 -10.60
CA ALA A 249 -1.88 1.85 -9.34
C ALA A 249 -0.92 1.38 -8.25
N LEU A 250 -1.27 1.67 -7.00
CA LEU A 250 -0.64 1.06 -5.85
C LEU A 250 -1.22 -0.33 -5.62
N TRP A 251 -0.35 -1.33 -5.57
CA TRP A 251 -0.70 -2.72 -5.30
C TRP A 251 -0.09 -3.19 -3.99
N ARG A 252 -0.75 -4.18 -3.37
CA ARG A 252 -0.27 -4.90 -2.19
C ARG A 252 -0.23 -6.39 -2.45
N TYR A 253 0.92 -7.01 -2.24
CA TYR A 253 1.08 -8.46 -2.23
C TYR A 253 1.12 -8.96 -0.78
N ASP A 254 0.29 -9.95 -0.46
CA ASP A 254 0.35 -10.67 0.79
C ASP A 254 1.35 -11.82 0.66
N ASN A 255 2.54 -11.64 1.24
CA ASN A 255 3.63 -12.62 1.22
C ASN A 255 3.32 -13.86 2.07
N THR A 256 2.23 -13.84 2.85
CA THR A 256 1.82 -15.01 3.63
C THR A 256 0.98 -16.00 2.83
N LYS A 257 0.54 -15.59 1.64
CA LYS A 257 -0.35 -16.34 0.73
C LYS A 257 0.31 -16.54 -0.63
N ALA A 258 -0.04 -17.63 -1.30
CA ALA A 258 0.42 -17.86 -2.67
C ALA A 258 -0.14 -16.77 -3.61
N ALA A 259 0.55 -16.54 -4.73
CA ALA A 259 0.00 -15.72 -5.80
C ALA A 259 -1.28 -16.37 -6.35
N SER A 260 -2.31 -15.57 -6.58
CA SER A 260 -3.61 -16.02 -7.10
C SER A 260 -4.33 -14.86 -7.79
N SER A 261 -5.56 -15.09 -8.28
CA SER A 261 -6.40 -14.00 -8.80
C SER A 261 -6.73 -12.93 -7.76
N SER A 262 -6.59 -13.23 -6.46
CA SER A 262 -6.86 -12.31 -5.35
C SER A 262 -5.59 -11.87 -4.60
N ASN A 263 -4.40 -12.22 -5.09
CA ASN A 263 -3.12 -11.80 -4.50
C ASN A 263 -2.04 -11.70 -5.59
N PRO A 264 -1.51 -10.50 -5.90
CA PRO A 264 -1.70 -9.22 -5.20
C PRO A 264 -3.07 -8.56 -5.43
N VAL A 265 -3.40 -7.58 -4.59
CA VAL A 265 -4.64 -6.77 -4.66
C VAL A 265 -4.30 -5.33 -5.04
N GLU A 266 -5.10 -4.74 -5.93
CA GLU A 266 -5.04 -3.33 -6.26
C GLU A 266 -5.65 -2.52 -5.12
N ILE A 267 -4.91 -1.54 -4.60
CA ILE A 267 -5.39 -0.71 -3.50
C ILE A 267 -6.10 0.53 -4.05
N LEU A 268 -5.44 1.23 -4.97
CA LEU A 268 -5.99 2.41 -5.63
C LEU A 268 -5.21 2.80 -6.89
N ASP A 269 -5.94 3.39 -7.84
CA ASP A 269 -5.42 3.96 -9.07
C ASP A 269 -4.81 5.36 -8.89
N GLY A 270 -3.96 5.76 -9.84
CA GLY A 270 -3.43 7.12 -9.96
C GLY A 270 -2.12 7.34 -9.21
N ILE A 271 -1.49 6.31 -8.66
CA ILE A 271 -0.12 6.37 -8.13
C ILE A 271 0.84 5.87 -9.20
N GLU A 272 1.61 6.80 -9.76
CA GLU A 272 2.51 6.58 -10.89
C GLU A 272 3.88 6.07 -10.47
N ASN A 273 4.38 6.50 -9.30
CA ASN A 273 5.68 6.08 -8.80
C ASN A 273 5.70 6.08 -7.26
N LEU A 274 6.51 5.19 -6.68
CA LEU A 274 6.77 5.07 -5.25
C LEU A 274 8.28 5.08 -5.04
N GLN A 275 8.77 5.92 -4.12
CA GLN A 275 10.19 6.04 -3.77
C GLN A 275 10.39 6.05 -2.27
N ILE A 276 11.49 5.43 -1.83
CA ILE A 276 11.70 5.12 -0.43
C ILE A 276 13.14 5.41 -0.04
N LEU A 277 13.29 6.24 0.99
CA LEU A 277 14.57 6.52 1.62
C LEU A 277 14.55 6.06 3.07
N TYR A 278 15.62 5.39 3.46
CA TYR A 278 15.90 4.91 4.81
C TYR A 278 16.75 5.93 5.55
N GLY A 279 16.23 6.41 6.67
CA GLY A 279 16.93 7.29 7.59
C GLY A 279 17.79 6.48 8.55
N GLU A 280 19.10 6.44 8.30
CA GLU A 280 20.09 5.82 9.19
C GLU A 280 20.42 6.77 10.35
N ASP A 281 20.40 6.21 11.56
CA ASP A 281 20.86 6.77 12.82
C ASP A 281 22.26 6.20 13.10
N THR A 282 23.26 7.04 12.92
CA THR A 282 24.70 6.71 12.96
C THR A 282 25.35 7.03 14.30
N ASP A 283 24.65 7.79 15.17
CA ASP A 283 25.08 8.14 16.53
C ASP A 283 24.19 7.53 17.63
N ALA A 284 23.20 6.74 17.26
CA ALA A 284 22.29 5.98 18.13
C ALA A 284 21.45 6.87 19.06
N ASP A 285 21.06 8.06 18.60
CA ASP A 285 20.21 9.00 19.36
C ASP A 285 18.70 8.84 19.08
N GLY A 286 18.35 7.90 18.19
CA GLY A 286 17.00 7.62 17.73
C GLY A 286 16.54 8.50 16.56
N VAL A 287 17.40 9.35 16.02
CA VAL A 287 17.12 10.30 14.93
C VAL A 287 17.97 9.97 13.71
N ALA A 288 17.36 10.02 12.52
CA ALA A 288 18.11 9.79 11.29
C ALA A 288 19.06 10.96 10.98
N ASN A 289 20.35 10.70 10.81
CA ASN A 289 21.33 11.70 10.37
C ASN A 289 21.43 11.78 8.83
N GLN A 290 21.14 10.68 8.13
CA GLN A 290 21.21 10.62 6.66
C GLN A 290 20.13 9.74 6.06
N TYR A 291 19.72 10.06 4.83
CA TYR A 291 18.73 9.30 4.08
C TYR A 291 19.35 8.62 2.87
N LYS A 292 19.14 7.31 2.73
CA LYS A 292 19.71 6.47 1.67
C LYS A 292 18.64 5.63 0.98
N THR A 293 18.85 5.30 -0.29
CA THR A 293 18.04 4.27 -0.97
C THR A 293 18.34 2.90 -0.36
N ALA A 294 17.41 1.94 -0.50
CA ALA A 294 17.61 0.58 0.00
C ALA A 294 18.90 -0.08 -0.51
N ALA A 295 19.32 0.24 -1.74
CA ALA A 295 20.57 -0.25 -2.34
C ALA A 295 21.84 0.19 -1.60
N ASN A 296 21.77 1.31 -0.87
CA ASN A 296 22.91 1.95 -0.22
C ASN A 296 22.90 1.81 1.31
N VAL A 297 21.87 1.18 1.88
CA VAL A 297 21.81 0.87 3.31
C VAL A 297 22.68 -0.34 3.59
N THR A 298 23.75 -0.15 4.33
CA THR A 298 24.69 -1.22 4.69
C THR A 298 24.35 -1.89 6.01
N ASP A 299 23.77 -1.12 6.94
CA ASP A 299 23.27 -1.62 8.22
C ASP A 299 21.79 -1.25 8.36
N ILE A 300 20.94 -2.22 8.06
CA ILE A 300 19.49 -2.04 8.18
C ILE A 300 19.04 -1.90 9.63
N THR A 301 19.84 -2.33 10.62
CA THR A 301 19.50 -2.23 12.05
C THR A 301 19.65 -0.80 12.58
N ALA A 302 20.51 0.00 11.95
CA ALA A 302 20.70 1.42 12.25
C ALA A 302 19.59 2.33 11.68
N VAL A 303 18.57 1.80 11.01
CA VAL A 303 17.50 2.62 10.44
C VAL A 303 16.46 3.00 11.50
N ALA A 304 16.38 4.30 11.80
CA ALA A 304 15.40 4.88 12.72
C ALA A 304 14.12 5.39 12.04
N SER A 305 14.18 5.75 10.75
CA SER A 305 13.01 6.27 10.02
C SER A 305 12.96 5.88 8.54
N VAL A 306 11.80 6.04 7.92
CA VAL A 306 11.58 5.88 6.48
C VAL A 306 10.89 7.13 5.95
N ARG A 307 11.37 7.63 4.81
CA ARG A 307 10.70 8.66 4.02
C ARG A 307 10.12 8.03 2.76
N ILE A 308 8.81 8.14 2.62
CA ILE A 308 8.05 7.73 1.45
C ILE A 308 7.80 8.97 0.60
N SER A 309 8.01 8.85 -0.71
CA SER A 309 7.59 9.80 -1.73
C SER A 309 6.73 9.06 -2.74
N ILE A 310 5.52 9.57 -3.01
CA ILE A 310 4.66 9.05 -4.07
C ILE A 310 4.43 10.14 -5.11
N LEU A 311 4.49 9.75 -6.38
CA LEU A 311 4.05 10.57 -7.51
C LEU A 311 2.64 10.16 -7.87
N ALA A 312 1.67 11.04 -7.66
CA ALA A 312 0.29 10.81 -8.06
C ALA A 312 -0.05 11.61 -9.31
N ARG A 313 -0.93 11.07 -10.17
CA ARG A 313 -1.36 11.71 -11.41
C ARG A 313 -2.86 11.63 -11.63
N THR A 314 -3.39 12.57 -12.41
CA THR A 314 -4.78 12.50 -12.88
C THR A 314 -4.93 11.37 -13.91
N SER A 315 -6.07 10.67 -13.88
CA SER A 315 -6.40 9.65 -14.90
C SER A 315 -6.61 10.29 -16.27
N GLU A 316 -7.12 11.51 -16.31
CA GLU A 316 -7.43 12.24 -17.53
C GLU A 316 -6.38 13.31 -17.87
N ASN A 317 -6.33 13.66 -19.16
CA ASN A 317 -5.53 14.77 -19.70
C ASN A 317 -6.24 16.11 -19.47
N LEU A 318 -6.01 16.71 -18.30
CA LEU A 318 -6.73 17.91 -17.83
C LEU A 318 -6.00 19.23 -18.13
N ALA A 319 -4.68 19.20 -18.32
CA ALA A 319 -3.90 20.39 -18.67
C ALA A 319 -4.13 20.82 -20.13
N SER A 320 -3.92 22.10 -20.42
CA SER A 320 -4.04 22.64 -21.79
C SER A 320 -2.87 22.19 -22.69
N GLN A 321 -1.68 22.04 -22.11
CA GLN A 321 -0.44 21.65 -22.76
C GLN A 321 0.26 20.56 -21.95
N THR A 322 1.33 19.97 -22.50
CA THR A 322 2.15 19.01 -21.76
C THR A 322 2.86 19.71 -20.60
N LEU A 323 2.96 19.02 -19.47
CA LEU A 323 3.56 19.56 -18.24
C LEU A 323 4.84 18.81 -17.92
N THR A 324 5.86 19.54 -17.49
CA THR A 324 7.04 18.96 -16.86
C THR A 324 6.84 18.84 -15.35
N TYR A 325 7.54 17.91 -14.73
CA TYR A 325 7.59 17.79 -13.27
C TYR A 325 8.99 17.38 -12.80
N ASP A 326 9.25 17.66 -11.53
CA ASP A 326 10.46 17.22 -10.83
C ASP A 326 10.08 16.14 -9.83
N TYR A 327 10.87 15.07 -9.76
CA TYR A 327 10.61 13.96 -8.86
C TYR A 327 11.91 13.25 -8.47
N ASN A 328 12.10 13.08 -7.17
CA ASN A 328 13.25 12.43 -6.54
C ASN A 328 14.62 12.82 -7.14
N GLY A 329 14.85 14.14 -7.29
CA GLY A 329 16.11 14.69 -7.80
C GLY A 329 16.22 14.75 -9.33
N ALA A 330 15.38 14.05 -10.07
CA ALA A 330 15.25 14.25 -11.51
C ALA A 330 14.40 15.49 -11.81
N THR A 331 14.88 16.36 -12.69
CA THR A 331 14.26 17.66 -13.00
C THR A 331 13.79 17.74 -14.44
N GLY A 332 12.67 18.41 -14.69
CA GLY A 332 12.17 18.72 -16.02
C GLY A 332 11.66 17.52 -16.81
N ILE A 333 11.18 16.46 -16.13
CA ILE A 333 10.67 15.25 -16.76
C ILE A 333 9.41 15.60 -17.57
N ASN A 334 9.41 15.34 -18.87
CA ASN A 334 8.25 15.51 -19.74
C ASN A 334 7.74 14.15 -20.26
N PRO A 335 6.62 13.64 -19.74
CA PRO A 335 6.04 12.37 -20.18
C PRO A 335 5.26 12.48 -21.50
N GLY A 336 5.11 13.67 -22.07
CA GLY A 336 4.38 13.89 -23.33
C GLY A 336 2.86 13.88 -23.20
N ASP A 337 2.32 13.80 -21.99
CA ASP A 337 0.89 13.86 -21.70
C ASP A 337 0.50 15.20 -21.04
N ARG A 338 -0.81 15.43 -20.89
CA ARG A 338 -1.41 16.61 -20.25
C ARG A 338 -2.00 16.27 -18.88
N ARG A 339 -1.47 15.24 -18.23
CA ARG A 339 -1.92 14.83 -16.89
C ARG A 339 -1.24 15.67 -15.84
N ILE A 340 -1.99 16.05 -14.82
CA ILE A 340 -1.45 16.81 -13.70
C ILE A 340 -0.84 15.81 -12.73
N ARG A 341 0.41 16.07 -12.30
CA ARG A 341 1.13 15.27 -11.32
C ARG A 341 1.39 16.07 -10.07
N ARG A 342 1.41 15.40 -8.91
CA ARG A 342 1.85 15.98 -7.64
C ARG A 342 2.61 14.95 -6.82
N VAL A 343 3.60 15.44 -6.09
CA VAL A 343 4.40 14.65 -5.17
C VAL A 343 3.82 14.76 -3.78
N PHE A 344 3.67 13.64 -3.09
CA PHE A 344 3.28 13.59 -1.69
C PHE A 344 4.32 12.80 -0.90
N ASN A 345 4.70 13.36 0.25
CA ASN A 345 5.76 12.80 1.08
C ASN A 345 5.26 12.49 2.49
N ALA A 346 5.78 11.43 3.10
CA ALA A 346 5.59 11.11 4.51
C ALA A 346 6.91 10.63 5.12
N THR A 347 7.24 11.07 6.33
CA THR A 347 8.39 10.55 7.09
C THR A 347 7.89 9.88 8.36
N LEU A 348 8.32 8.66 8.61
CA LEU A 348 7.78 7.76 9.63
C LEU A 348 8.93 7.15 10.43
N ALA A 349 8.86 7.19 11.76
CA ALA A 349 9.79 6.47 12.61
C ALA A 349 9.48 4.96 12.62
N VAL A 350 10.52 4.12 12.62
CA VAL A 350 10.41 2.66 12.71
C VAL A 350 10.44 2.25 14.19
N ARG A 351 9.28 2.34 14.84
CA ARG A 351 9.17 2.28 16.32
C ARG A 351 9.66 0.99 16.94
N ASN A 352 9.40 -0.16 16.32
CA ASN A 352 9.76 -1.46 16.88
C ASN A 352 11.21 -1.88 16.57
N ARG A 353 12.06 -0.93 16.17
CA ARG A 353 13.53 -1.06 16.17
C ARG A 353 14.22 -0.29 17.31
N LEU A 354 13.52 0.67 17.92
CA LEU A 354 14.08 1.59 18.93
C LEU A 354 13.86 1.08 20.37
N GLN A 355 13.58 -0.21 20.57
CA GLN A 355 13.22 -0.81 21.86
C GLN A 355 14.26 -1.81 22.38
#